data_AF-A0A1E1VXK0-F1
#
_entry.id   AF-A0A1E1VXK0-F1
#
_cell.length_a   1.000
_cell.length_b   1.000
_cell.length_c   1.000
_cell.angle_alpha   90.00
_cell.angle_beta   90.00
_cell.angle_gamma   90.00
#
_symmetry.space_group_name_H-M   'P 1'
#
loop_
_entity.id
_entity.type
_entity.pdbx_description
1 polymer ?
#
loop_
_entity_poly.entity_id
_entity_poly.type
_entity_poly.pdbx_seq_one_letter_code
_entity_poly.pdbx_strand_id
1 'polypeptide(L)'
;DLNPEVKAAVSDTVYKRDKGIKIKQKQITAAISCVAEALTLVLETEPKNVALIKLLMDASKLLCDSQNHDSGTRRSFILYNLKKELKDQLQKTKIDKYLFSQDLADTLKAARAISKTGADMKISTPQTQPRKNNKPPPKNLNWRAPPQSHRPKGNQRMKEPARKNPPENSSQQSSRRAPPPQQSARGRR
;
A
#
# COMPACT_ATOMS: atom_id res chain seq x y z
N ASP A 1 16.90 8.87 -1.49
CA ASP A 1 15.88 9.56 -0.65
C ASP A 1 14.54 9.67 -1.39
N LEU A 2 13.45 10.08 -0.73
CA LEU A 2 12.18 10.29 -1.44
C LEU A 2 12.19 11.64 -2.17
N ASN A 3 11.72 11.66 -3.42
CA ASN A 3 11.59 12.87 -4.23
C ASN A 3 10.64 13.91 -3.59
N PRO A 4 10.96 15.21 -3.60
CA PRO A 4 10.12 16.25 -3.00
C PRO A 4 8.75 16.38 -3.69
N GLU A 5 8.67 16.18 -5.00
CA GLU A 5 7.43 16.21 -5.77
C GLU A 5 6.49 15.07 -5.33
N VAL A 6 7.07 13.88 -5.10
CA VAL A 6 6.32 12.71 -4.63
C VAL A 6 5.91 12.89 -3.18
N LYS A 7 6.77 13.48 -2.34
CA LYS A 7 6.45 13.81 -0.96
C LYS A 7 5.24 14.75 -0.86
N ALA A 8 5.12 15.72 -1.76
CA ALA A 8 3.96 16.63 -1.81
C ALA A 8 2.68 15.94 -2.31
N ALA A 9 2.81 14.85 -3.07
CA ALA A 9 1.67 14.13 -3.67
C ALA A 9 1.11 13.01 -2.79
N VAL A 10 1.85 12.52 -1.81
CA VAL A 10 1.43 11.45 -0.88
C VAL A 10 0.95 12.02 0.45
N SER A 11 0.09 11.27 1.15
CA SER A 11 -0.34 11.65 2.51
C SER A 11 0.77 11.44 3.55
N ASP A 12 0.69 12.16 4.66
CA ASP A 12 1.65 12.03 5.76
C ASP A 12 1.72 10.60 6.33
N THR A 13 0.61 9.87 6.33
CA THR A 13 0.57 8.47 6.76
C THR A 13 1.39 7.57 5.84
N VAL A 14 1.30 7.79 4.51
CA VAL A 14 2.10 7.05 3.52
C VAL A 14 3.57 7.42 3.66
N TYR A 15 3.88 8.70 3.85
CA TYR A 15 5.25 9.17 4.07
C TYR A 15 5.89 8.58 5.34
N LYS A 16 5.16 8.54 6.47
CA LYS A 16 5.64 7.93 7.72
C LYS A 16 5.98 6.45 7.56
N ARG A 17 5.15 5.70 6.81
CA ARG A 17 5.43 4.28 6.50
C ARG A 17 6.66 4.12 5.61
N ASP A 18 6.80 4.91 4.54
CA ASP A 18 8.00 4.90 3.70
C ASP A 18 9.28 5.19 4.52
N LYS A 19 9.20 6.15 5.46
CA LYS A 19 10.31 6.48 6.36
C LYS A 19 10.69 5.28 7.23
N GLY A 20 9.73 4.49 7.71
CA GLY A 20 9.99 3.25 8.43
C GLY A 20 10.80 2.25 7.60
N ILE A 21 10.43 2.06 6.33
CA ILE A 21 11.17 1.18 5.42
C ILE A 21 12.56 1.74 5.12
N LYS A 22 12.70 3.06 4.96
CA LYS A 22 14.01 3.72 4.80
C LYS A 22 14.93 3.47 6.00
N ILE A 23 14.40 3.51 7.23
CA ILE A 23 15.19 3.24 8.44
C ILE A 23 15.69 1.80 8.43
N LYS A 24 14.83 0.84 8.09
CA LYS A 24 15.21 -0.57 7.94
C LYS A 24 16.32 -0.75 6.89
N GLN A 25 16.19 -0.11 5.73
CA GLN A 25 17.24 -0.12 4.70
C GLN A 25 18.58 0.44 5.19
N LYS A 26 18.55 1.48 6.04
CA LYS A 26 19.76 2.03 6.65
C LYS A 26 20.42 1.02 7.60
N GLN A 27 19.62 0.30 8.38
CA GLN A 27 20.12 -0.76 9.26
C GLN A 27 20.73 -1.93 8.47
N ILE A 28 20.08 -2.36 7.37
CA ILE A 28 20.63 -3.40 6.47
C ILE A 28 21.94 -2.92 5.85
N THR A 29 22.01 -1.68 5.39
CA THR A 29 23.26 -1.11 4.83
C THR A 29 24.38 -1.12 5.86
N ALA A 30 24.10 -0.73 7.11
CA ALA A 30 25.08 -0.81 8.19
C ALA A 30 25.50 -2.25 8.48
N ALA A 31 24.57 -3.22 8.46
CA ALA A 31 24.89 -4.63 8.63
C ALA A 31 25.79 -5.16 7.50
N ILE A 32 25.54 -4.75 6.25
CA ILE A 32 26.42 -5.09 5.10
C ILE A 32 27.84 -4.55 5.35
N SER A 33 27.98 -3.31 5.83
CA SER A 33 29.29 -2.74 6.18
C SER A 33 29.99 -3.54 7.28
N CYS A 34 29.28 -3.95 8.33
CA CYS A 34 29.85 -4.80 9.39
C CYS A 34 30.29 -6.17 8.86
N VAL A 35 29.52 -6.79 7.97
CA VAL A 35 29.90 -8.06 7.33
C VAL A 35 31.12 -7.88 6.43
N ALA A 36 31.19 -6.77 5.69
CA ALA A 36 32.34 -6.45 4.86
C ALA A 36 33.61 -6.24 5.69
N GLU A 37 33.52 -5.54 6.81
CA GLU A 37 34.62 -5.35 7.76
C GLU A 37 35.07 -6.69 8.38
N ALA A 38 34.12 -7.51 8.82
CA ALA A 38 34.41 -8.87 9.31
C ALA A 38 35.10 -9.72 8.24
N LEU A 39 34.68 -9.62 6.98
CA LEU A 39 35.31 -10.31 5.86
C LEU A 39 36.75 -9.83 5.64
N THR A 40 37.00 -8.51 5.71
CA THR A 40 38.36 -7.95 5.63
C THR A 40 39.26 -8.51 6.72
N LEU A 41 38.78 -8.52 7.98
CA LEU A 41 39.54 -9.07 9.11
C LEU A 41 39.89 -10.56 8.91
N VAL A 42 38.94 -11.36 8.42
CA VAL A 42 39.16 -12.79 8.15
C VAL A 42 40.16 -13.00 7.00
N LEU A 43 40.17 -12.12 6.00
CA LEU A 43 41.10 -12.20 4.88
C LEU A 43 42.55 -11.81 5.26
N GLU A 44 42.73 -10.99 6.28
CA GLU A 44 44.03 -10.59 6.84
C GLU A 44 44.64 -11.66 7.76
N THR A 45 43.82 -12.52 8.36
CA THR A 45 44.28 -13.62 9.23
C THR A 45 44.71 -14.87 8.45
N GLU A 46 45.83 -15.47 8.84
CA GLU A 46 46.32 -16.77 8.35
C GLU A 46 46.33 -17.82 9.47
N PRO A 47 45.96 -19.10 9.20
CA PRO A 47 45.50 -19.62 7.92
C PRO A 47 44.07 -19.18 7.58
N LYS A 48 43.82 -18.86 6.31
CA LYS A 48 42.49 -18.45 5.84
C LYS A 48 41.42 -19.52 6.06
N ASN A 49 40.38 -19.16 6.81
CA ASN A 49 39.19 -20.00 6.97
C ASN A 49 38.21 -19.82 5.80
N VAL A 50 38.42 -20.61 4.74
CA VAL A 50 37.59 -20.56 3.52
C VAL A 50 36.11 -20.84 3.79
N ALA A 51 35.78 -21.68 4.78
CA ALA A 51 34.39 -21.96 5.13
C ALA A 51 33.70 -20.73 5.74
N LEU A 52 34.39 -20.01 6.64
CA LEU A 52 33.88 -18.76 7.22
C LEU A 52 33.73 -17.67 6.16
N ILE A 53 34.70 -17.53 5.24
CA ILE A 53 34.63 -16.58 4.12
C ILE A 53 33.38 -16.83 3.27
N LYS A 54 33.10 -18.09 2.91
CA LYS A 54 31.91 -18.46 2.14
C LYS A 54 30.62 -18.07 2.88
N LEU A 55 30.52 -18.38 4.17
CA LEU A 55 29.35 -18.02 4.99
C LEU A 55 29.13 -16.50 5.05
N LEU A 56 30.19 -15.71 5.22
CA LEU A 56 30.10 -14.25 5.22
C LEU A 56 29.69 -13.68 3.86
N MET A 57 30.19 -14.27 2.76
CA MET A 57 29.80 -13.89 1.41
C MET A 57 28.35 -14.24 1.10
N ASP A 58 27.84 -15.38 1.57
CA ASP A 58 26.44 -15.73 1.38
C ASP A 58 25.53 -14.87 2.26
N ALA A 59 25.95 -14.52 3.48
CA ALA A 59 25.26 -13.55 4.31
C ALA A 59 25.20 -12.16 3.65
N SER A 60 26.29 -11.68 3.07
CA SER A 60 26.30 -10.38 2.38
C SER A 60 25.41 -10.35 1.14
N LYS A 61 25.35 -11.44 0.36
CA LYS A 61 24.40 -11.58 -0.76
C LYS A 61 22.95 -11.49 -0.28
N LEU A 62 22.58 -12.23 0.77
CA LEU A 62 21.23 -12.21 1.32
C LEU A 62 20.83 -10.81 1.83
N LEU A 63 21.75 -10.10 2.46
CA LEU A 63 21.52 -8.72 2.89
C LEU A 63 21.33 -7.77 1.70
N CYS A 64 22.14 -7.91 0.65
CA CYS A 64 21.99 -7.16 -0.60
C CYS A 64 20.64 -7.42 -1.28
N ASP A 65 20.21 -8.68 -1.35
CA ASP A 65 18.90 -9.06 -1.89
C ASP A 65 17.77 -8.43 -1.07
N SER A 66 17.88 -8.43 0.27
CA SER A 66 16.92 -7.79 1.17
C SER A 66 16.86 -6.27 0.94
N GLN A 67 18.02 -5.62 0.78
CA GLN A 67 18.12 -4.19 0.50
C GLN A 67 17.43 -3.80 -0.83
N ASN A 68 17.65 -4.62 -1.87
CA ASN A 68 17.01 -4.45 -3.16
C ASN A 68 15.49 -4.68 -3.08
N HIS A 69 15.06 -5.73 -2.39
CA HIS A 69 13.64 -6.02 -2.16
C HIS A 69 12.92 -4.89 -1.43
N ASP A 70 13.52 -4.32 -0.38
CA ASP A 70 12.98 -3.16 0.33
C ASP A 70 12.86 -1.95 -0.61
N SER A 71 13.81 -1.76 -1.54
CA SER A 71 13.78 -0.66 -2.51
C SER A 71 12.62 -0.81 -3.48
N GLY A 72 12.41 -2.03 -4.01
CA GLY A 72 11.26 -2.37 -4.84
C GLY A 72 9.93 -2.21 -4.10
N THR A 73 9.89 -2.60 -2.82
CA THR A 73 8.72 -2.49 -1.95
C THR A 73 8.36 -1.01 -1.70
N ARG A 74 9.33 -0.16 -1.38
CA ARG A 74 9.10 1.29 -1.21
C ARG A 74 8.50 1.90 -2.47
N ARG A 75 9.09 1.60 -3.62
CA ARG A 75 8.64 2.11 -4.91
C ARG A 75 7.22 1.65 -5.22
N SER A 76 6.93 0.36 -5.06
CA SER A 76 5.60 -0.22 -5.28
C SER A 76 4.55 0.36 -4.33
N PHE A 77 4.91 0.49 -3.05
CA PHE A 77 4.05 1.06 -2.02
C PHE A 77 3.67 2.51 -2.35
N ILE A 78 4.65 3.34 -2.72
CA ILE A 78 4.40 4.73 -3.09
C ILE A 78 3.55 4.81 -4.38
N LEU A 79 3.89 4.02 -5.41
CA LEU A 79 3.14 3.99 -6.67
C LEU A 79 1.66 3.60 -6.48
N TYR A 80 1.35 2.73 -5.52
CA TYR A 80 -0.04 2.33 -5.23
C TYR A 80 -0.87 3.47 -4.61
N ASN A 81 -0.21 4.40 -3.91
CA ASN A 81 -0.86 5.52 -3.22
C ASN A 81 -0.93 6.80 -4.07
N LEU A 82 -0.49 6.76 -5.34
CA LEU A 82 -0.50 7.89 -6.26
C LEU A 82 -1.60 7.78 -7.31
N LYS A 83 -1.99 8.94 -7.87
CA LYS A 83 -2.95 9.00 -8.99
C LYS A 83 -2.38 8.28 -10.22
N LYS A 84 -3.26 7.65 -11.01
CA LYS A 84 -2.90 6.84 -12.19
C LYS A 84 -1.96 7.57 -13.17
N GLU A 85 -2.23 8.85 -13.44
CA GLU A 85 -1.41 9.67 -14.34
C GLU A 85 0.04 9.83 -13.87
N LEU A 86 0.26 10.06 -12.57
CA LEU A 86 1.60 10.15 -11.98
C LEU A 86 2.26 8.77 -11.96
N LYS A 87 1.49 7.72 -11.64
CA LYS A 87 1.99 6.34 -11.55
C LYS A 87 2.64 5.90 -12.87
N ASP A 88 2.00 6.13 -14.01
CA ASP A 88 2.49 5.68 -15.32
C ASP A 88 3.81 6.35 -15.72
N GLN A 89 4.04 7.59 -15.25
CA GLN A 89 5.28 8.34 -15.48
C GLN A 89 6.37 7.92 -14.52
N LEU A 90 6.03 7.81 -13.24
CA LEU A 90 6.95 7.39 -12.19
C LEU A 90 7.43 5.96 -12.39
N GLN A 91 6.61 5.05 -12.91
CA GLN A 91 6.97 3.66 -13.14
C GLN A 91 8.12 3.48 -14.15
N LYS A 92 8.27 4.42 -15.10
CA LYS A 92 9.32 4.40 -16.14
C LYS A 92 10.67 4.98 -15.67
N THR A 93 10.69 5.65 -14.52
CA THR A 93 11.91 6.27 -13.98
C THR A 93 12.87 5.23 -13.41
N LYS A 94 14.18 5.49 -13.47
CA LYS A 94 15.19 4.66 -12.81
C LYS A 94 15.37 5.06 -11.34
N ILE A 95 15.92 4.16 -10.53
CA ILE A 95 16.30 4.46 -9.15
C ILE A 95 17.72 5.03 -9.19
N ASP A 96 17.88 6.29 -8.79
CA ASP A 96 19.17 6.97 -8.72
C ASP A 96 19.37 7.49 -7.27
N LYS A 97 19.95 8.69 -7.11
CA LYS A 97 20.03 9.42 -5.83
C LYS A 97 18.67 9.51 -5.11
N TYR A 98 17.59 9.58 -5.89
CA TYR A 98 16.21 9.55 -5.43
C TYR A 98 15.46 8.32 -5.95
N LEU A 99 14.40 7.92 -5.24
CA LEU A 99 13.62 6.71 -5.53
C LEU A 99 12.99 6.70 -6.92
N PHE A 100 12.77 7.87 -7.52
CA PHE A 100 12.15 8.05 -8.85
C PHE A 100 13.00 8.93 -9.78
N SER A 101 14.33 8.79 -9.70
CA SER A 101 15.33 9.58 -10.43
C SER A 101 15.46 11.03 -9.95
N GLN A 102 16.60 11.65 -10.21
CA GLN A 102 16.86 13.06 -9.91
C GLN A 102 16.12 14.00 -10.86
N ASP A 103 15.92 13.57 -12.11
CA ASP A 103 15.30 14.38 -13.16
C ASP A 103 13.76 14.24 -13.20
N LEU A 104 13.17 13.86 -12.07
CA LEU A 104 11.72 13.67 -11.96
C LEU A 104 10.95 14.97 -12.27
N ALA A 105 11.45 16.11 -11.81
CA ALA A 105 10.83 17.40 -12.05
C ALA A 105 10.69 17.70 -13.56
N ASP A 106 11.76 17.42 -14.32
CA ASP A 106 11.79 17.72 -15.75
C ASP A 106 11.02 16.68 -16.57
N THR A 107 11.04 15.41 -16.16
CA THR A 107 10.17 14.39 -16.77
C THR A 107 8.69 14.69 -16.55
N LEU A 108 8.28 15.18 -15.37
CA LEU A 108 6.89 15.60 -15.11
C LEU A 108 6.49 16.85 -15.92
N LYS A 109 7.38 17.83 -16.10
CA LYS A 109 7.13 19.00 -16.96
C LYS A 109 6.98 18.60 -18.42
N ALA A 110 7.89 17.79 -18.94
CA ALA A 110 7.86 17.28 -20.31
C ALA A 110 6.58 16.47 -20.55
N ALA A 111 6.22 15.60 -19.62
CA ALA A 111 4.97 14.86 -19.63
C ALA A 111 3.73 15.76 -19.70
N ARG A 112 3.65 16.81 -18.88
CA ARG A 112 2.53 17.75 -18.91
C ARG A 112 2.45 18.50 -20.23
N ALA A 113 3.60 18.89 -20.79
CA ALA A 113 3.67 19.51 -22.12
C ALA A 113 3.15 18.54 -23.19
N ILE A 114 3.59 17.28 -23.17
CA ILE A 114 3.11 16.24 -24.09
C ILE A 114 1.62 15.98 -23.92
N SER A 115 1.10 15.91 -22.69
CA SER A 115 -0.33 15.73 -22.45
C SER A 115 -1.16 16.91 -22.97
N LYS A 116 -0.65 18.14 -22.85
CA LYS A 116 -1.29 19.33 -23.41
C LYS A 116 -1.30 19.27 -24.94
N THR A 117 -0.15 19.06 -25.57
CA THR A 117 -0.06 18.92 -27.04
C THR A 117 -0.90 17.74 -27.55
N GLY A 118 -0.93 16.62 -26.83
CA GLY A 118 -1.75 15.46 -27.17
C GLY A 118 -3.26 15.70 -27.02
N ALA A 119 -3.69 16.59 -26.12
CA ALA A 119 -5.07 17.03 -26.02
C ALA A 119 -5.46 17.92 -27.20
N ASP A 120 -4.55 18.79 -27.65
CA ASP A 120 -4.74 19.64 -28.84
C ASP A 120 -4.73 18.82 -30.14
N MET A 121 -3.96 17.72 -30.18
CA MET A 121 -3.91 16.79 -31.32
C MET A 121 -5.04 15.76 -31.35
N LYS A 122 -5.73 15.53 -30.22
CA LYS A 122 -6.96 14.73 -30.25
C LYS A 122 -7.98 15.51 -31.07
N ILE A 123 -8.27 15.01 -32.26
CA ILE A 123 -9.45 15.42 -33.02
C ILE A 123 -10.60 15.39 -32.04
N SER A 124 -11.10 16.57 -31.68
CA SER A 124 -12.30 16.70 -30.89
C SER A 124 -13.38 16.05 -31.74
N THR A 125 -13.70 14.78 -31.48
CA THR A 125 -14.99 14.28 -31.92
C THR A 125 -15.98 15.23 -31.27
N PRO A 126 -16.82 15.93 -32.03
CA PRO A 126 -17.78 16.82 -31.44
C PRO A 126 -18.65 15.95 -30.54
N GLN A 127 -18.43 16.05 -29.23
CA GLN A 127 -19.45 15.67 -28.28
C GLN A 127 -20.64 16.53 -28.70
N THR A 128 -21.66 15.85 -29.24
CA THR A 128 -22.99 16.38 -29.39
C THR A 128 -23.43 16.81 -28.00
N GLN A 129 -23.12 18.06 -27.65
CA GLN A 129 -23.75 18.73 -26.54
C GLN A 129 -25.25 18.63 -26.84
N PRO A 130 -26.07 18.03 -25.97
CA PRO A 130 -27.51 18.13 -26.13
C PRO A 130 -27.81 19.62 -26.00
N ARG A 131 -28.10 20.26 -27.14
CA ARG A 131 -28.60 21.64 -27.18
C ARG A 131 -29.76 21.69 -26.20
N LYS A 132 -29.61 22.47 -25.12
CA LYS A 132 -30.73 22.85 -24.26
C LYS A 132 -31.71 23.63 -25.14
N ASN A 133 -32.67 22.90 -25.72
CA ASN A 133 -33.76 23.49 -26.45
C ASN A 133 -34.69 24.10 -25.39
N ASN A 134 -34.51 25.39 -25.11
CA ASN A 134 -35.51 26.18 -24.39
C ASN A 134 -36.73 26.31 -25.30
N LYS A 135 -37.54 25.26 -25.36
CA LYS A 135 -38.92 25.34 -25.85
C LYS A 135 -39.81 25.07 -24.63
N PRO A 136 -40.72 25.99 -24.25
CA PRO A 136 -41.72 25.67 -23.25
C PRO A 136 -42.57 24.49 -23.77
N PRO A 137 -42.89 23.50 -22.92
CA PRO A 137 -43.73 22.40 -23.35
C PRO A 137 -45.14 22.91 -23.72
N PRO A 138 -45.78 22.39 -24.79
CA PRO A 138 -47.18 22.68 -25.03
C PRO A 138 -48.00 22.13 -23.86
N LYS A 139 -48.88 22.97 -23.31
CA LYS A 139 -49.78 22.65 -22.20
C LYS A 139 -50.87 21.68 -22.69
N ASN A 140 -50.57 20.39 -22.74
CA ASN A 140 -51.56 19.34 -22.93
C ASN A 140 -52.18 18.98 -21.57
N LEU A 141 -53.47 19.33 -21.41
CA LEU A 141 -54.24 19.22 -20.16
C LEU A 141 -54.53 17.78 -19.67
N ASN A 142 -53.95 16.76 -20.32
CA ASN A 142 -54.36 15.35 -20.16
C ASN A 142 -53.19 14.43 -19.77
N TRP A 143 -52.14 14.95 -19.10
CA TRP A 143 -51.01 14.12 -18.69
C TRP A 143 -51.33 13.32 -17.43
N ARG A 144 -51.61 12.03 -17.59
CA ARG A 144 -51.82 11.07 -16.48
C ARG A 144 -50.48 10.46 -16.11
N ALA A 145 -49.98 10.76 -14.91
CA ALA A 145 -48.74 10.20 -14.40
C ALA A 145 -48.86 8.67 -14.18
N PRO A 146 -47.80 7.88 -14.43
CA PRO A 146 -47.79 6.47 -14.06
C PRO A 146 -47.87 6.31 -12.53
N PRO A 147 -48.58 5.28 -12.02
CA PRO A 147 -48.82 5.14 -10.59
C PRO A 147 -47.50 4.91 -9.83
N GLN A 148 -47.31 5.69 -8.76
CA GLN A 148 -46.20 5.51 -7.82
C GLN A 148 -46.34 4.16 -7.11
N SER A 149 -45.32 3.30 -7.25
CA SER A 149 -45.16 2.08 -6.48
C SER A 149 -45.18 2.42 -4.99
N HIS A 150 -46.26 2.01 -4.31
CA HIS A 150 -46.40 2.15 -2.87
C HIS A 150 -45.37 1.28 -2.16
N ARG A 151 -44.41 1.92 -1.47
CA ARG A 151 -43.64 1.27 -0.40
C ARG A 151 -44.59 1.04 0.79
N PRO A 152 -44.83 -0.19 1.26
CA PRO A 152 -45.55 -0.39 2.50
C PRO A 152 -44.64 0.02 3.67
N LYS A 153 -44.99 1.10 4.34
CA LYS A 153 -44.53 1.43 5.68
C LYS A 153 -45.45 0.75 6.70
N GLY A 154 -44.90 -0.26 7.40
CA GLY A 154 -45.12 -0.49 8.82
C GLY A 154 -46.32 -1.34 9.25
N ASN A 155 -46.05 -2.35 10.08
CA ASN A 155 -46.74 -2.72 11.33
C ASN A 155 -46.17 -4.06 11.79
N GLN A 156 -46.05 -4.46 13.04
CA GLN A 156 -46.14 -3.84 14.35
C GLN A 156 -45.42 -4.84 15.28
N ARG A 157 -44.90 -4.31 16.38
CA ARG A 157 -44.26 -5.04 17.47
C ARG A 157 -45.25 -6.04 18.08
N MET A 158 -44.93 -7.34 18.09
CA MET A 158 -45.58 -8.31 18.99
C MET A 158 -44.52 -9.09 19.75
N LYS A 159 -44.77 -9.20 21.05
CA LYS A 159 -43.95 -9.82 22.08
C LYS A 159 -43.74 -11.32 21.81
N GLU A 160 -42.56 -11.77 22.21
CA GLU A 160 -42.13 -13.16 22.40
C GLU A 160 -43.15 -14.01 23.20
N PRO A 161 -43.13 -15.34 23.04
CA PRO A 161 -42.40 -16.11 24.04
C PRO A 161 -41.54 -17.26 23.49
N ALA A 162 -40.57 -17.62 24.34
CA ALA A 162 -39.46 -18.53 24.14
C ALA A 162 -39.81 -20.02 23.88
N ARG A 163 -38.86 -20.70 23.23
CA ARG A 163 -38.29 -22.05 23.52
C ARG A 163 -38.25 -22.99 22.30
N LYS A 164 -37.03 -23.38 21.88
CA LYS A 164 -36.45 -24.75 21.96
C LYS A 164 -35.32 -24.95 20.94
N ASN A 165 -34.12 -25.18 21.50
CA ASN A 165 -33.01 -26.01 20.99
C ASN A 165 -32.33 -25.66 19.65
N PRO A 166 -31.04 -25.30 19.64
CA PRO A 166 -30.16 -25.61 18.52
C PRO A 166 -29.69 -27.07 18.61
N PRO A 167 -29.60 -27.82 17.49
CA PRO A 167 -28.93 -29.11 17.47
C PRO A 167 -27.42 -28.94 17.59
N GLU A 168 -26.86 -29.74 18.48
CA GLU A 168 -25.46 -29.95 18.76
C GLU A 168 -24.89 -30.98 17.77
N ASN A 169 -23.88 -30.58 16.99
CA ASN A 169 -22.81 -31.41 16.41
C ASN A 169 -22.06 -30.58 15.36
N SER A 170 -20.76 -30.70 15.13
CA SER A 170 -19.61 -31.21 15.87
C SER A 170 -18.46 -31.03 14.88
N SER A 171 -17.40 -30.33 15.28
CA SER A 171 -16.03 -30.59 14.81
C SER A 171 -15.08 -29.58 15.45
N GLN A 172 -14.14 -30.14 16.24
CA GLN A 172 -12.70 -29.87 16.22
C GLN A 172 -12.29 -28.39 16.43
N GLN A 173 -11.40 -28.01 17.34
CA GLN A 173 -10.17 -28.67 17.75
C GLN A 173 -9.49 -27.83 18.85
N SER A 174 -8.83 -28.52 19.79
CA SER A 174 -7.61 -28.09 20.49
C SER A 174 -7.49 -26.65 21.01
N SER A 175 -7.45 -26.50 22.34
CA SER A 175 -6.17 -26.30 23.03
C SER A 175 -6.40 -26.10 24.53
N ARG A 176 -5.62 -26.86 25.29
CA ARG A 176 -5.50 -26.80 26.74
C ARG A 176 -5.13 -25.37 27.15
N ARG A 177 -5.98 -24.72 27.94
CA ARG A 177 -5.63 -23.48 28.65
C ARG A 177 -5.20 -23.86 30.07
N ALA A 178 -3.95 -23.55 30.39
CA ALA A 178 -3.33 -23.80 31.69
C ALA A 178 -4.03 -23.06 32.84
N PRO A 179 -4.00 -23.58 34.08
CA PRO A 179 -4.51 -22.88 35.26
C PRO A 179 -3.57 -21.74 35.71
N PRO A 180 -4.09 -20.72 36.41
CA PRO A 180 -3.32 -19.55 36.86
C PRO A 180 -2.41 -19.89 38.06
N PRO A 181 -1.37 -19.06 38.32
CA PRO A 181 -0.35 -19.35 39.34
C PRO A 181 -0.88 -19.19 40.78
N GLN A 182 -0.55 -20.14 41.63
CA GLN A 182 -0.76 -20.06 43.08
C GLN A 182 0.19 -19.04 43.72
N GLN A 183 -0.37 -18.11 44.48
CA GLN A 183 0.37 -17.17 45.31
C GLN A 183 1.04 -17.90 46.47
N SER A 184 2.35 -17.70 46.64
CA SER A 184 3.14 -18.22 47.75
C SER A 184 2.73 -17.54 49.06
N ALA A 185 2.07 -18.29 49.95
CA ALA A 185 1.88 -17.89 51.33
C ALA A 185 3.19 -18.04 52.10
N ARG A 186 3.59 -16.94 52.74
CA ARG A 186 4.72 -16.75 53.64
C ARG A 186 4.85 -17.85 54.70
N GLY A 187 6.07 -18.34 54.87
CA GLY A 187 6.48 -19.11 56.04
C GLY A 187 6.27 -18.34 57.35
N ARG A 188 5.69 -19.03 58.33
CA ARG A 188 5.85 -18.82 59.77
C ARG A 188 6.60 -20.06 60.28
N ARG A 189 7.82 -19.85 60.79
CA ARG A 189 8.19 -20.00 62.20
C ARG A 189 7.92 -21.39 62.74
#